data_AF-A0A8T1X919-F1
#
_entry.id   AF-A0A8T1X919-F1
#
_cell.length_a   1.000
_cell.length_b   1.000
_cell.length_c   1.000
_cell.angle_alpha   90.00
_cell.angle_beta   90.00
_cell.angle_gamma   90.00
#
_symmetry.space_group_name_H-M   'P 1'
#
loop_
_entity.id
_entity.type
_entity.pdbx_description
1 polymer ?
#
loop_
_entity_poly.entity_id
_entity_poly.type
_entity_poly.pdbx_seq_one_letter_code
_entity_poly.pdbx_strand_id
1 'polypeptide(L)' 'MEELRDFDYSVRVNLANSSLCGDRQRTVVLKQRLVKPDGSERQVVLELDDAQLAKILKDFARINQKLQKQS' A
#
# COMPACT_ATOMS: atom_id res chain seq x y z
N MET A 1 -16.72 11.61 -6.24
CA MET A 1 -15.89 10.64 -5.50
C MET A 1 -14.62 10.44 -6.30
N GLU A 2 -13.46 10.32 -5.66
CA GLU A 2 -12.22 9.98 -6.40
C GLU A 2 -12.22 8.48 -6.72
N GLU A 3 -11.72 8.10 -7.89
CA GLU A 3 -11.63 6.71 -8.34
C GLU A 3 -10.18 6.27 -8.48
N LEU A 4 -9.88 5.03 -8.06
CA LEU A 4 -8.57 4.41 -8.25
C LEU A 4 -8.43 3.97 -9.70
N ARG A 5 -7.57 4.65 -10.45
CA ARG A 5 -7.32 4.37 -11.87
C ARG A 5 -6.18 3.39 -12.09
N ASP A 6 -5.12 3.50 -11.29
CA ASP A 6 -3.94 2.65 -11.39
C ASP A 6 -3.35 2.38 -10.02
N PHE A 7 -2.76 1.20 -9.86
CA PHE A 7 -2.12 0.73 -8.63
C PHE A 7 -0.83 -0.04 -8.97
N ASP A 8 0.28 0.43 -8.42
CA ASP A 8 1.60 -0.19 -8.56
C ASP A 8 2.23 -0.39 -7.17
N TYR A 9 3.09 -1.39 -7.02
CA TYR A 9 3.81 -1.64 -5.80
C TYR A 9 5.27 -2.04 -6.05
N SER A 10 6.16 -1.63 -5.14
CA SER A 10 7.57 -2.03 -5.17
C SER A 10 8.03 -2.40 -3.77
N VAL A 11 8.78 -3.50 -3.64
CA VAL A 11 9.40 -3.92 -2.38
C VAL A 11 10.82 -3.37 -2.31
N ARG A 12 11.16 -2.68 -1.22
CA ARG A 12 12.48 -2.17 -0.92
C ARG A 12 13.03 -2.86 0.32
N VAL A 13 14.31 -3.18 0.31
CA VAL A 13 15.01 -3.68 1.50
C VAL A 13 16.04 -2.63 1.87
N ASN A 14 15.77 -1.87 2.93
CA ASN A 14 16.71 -0.90 3.45
C ASN A 14 17.67 -1.63 4.38
N LEU A 15 18.94 -1.70 3.97
CA LEU A 15 20.03 -2.12 4.85
C LEU A 15 20.34 -0.92 5.75
N ALA A 16 20.07 -1.04 7.04
CA ALA A 16 20.51 -0.03 8.00
C ALA A 16 22.05 0.07 7.93
N ASN A 17 22.57 1.27 7.63
CA ASN A 17 23.99 1.52 7.38
C ASN A 17 24.88 1.45 8.64
N SER A 18 24.38 0.97 9.78
CA SER A 18 25.22 0.76 10.96
C SER A 18 25.41 -0.74 11.20
N SER A 19 26.67 -1.16 11.27
CA SER A 19 27.11 -2.51 11.63
C SER A 19 26.68 -2.97 13.04
N LEU A 20 25.84 -2.19 13.72
CA LEU A 20 25.31 -2.42 15.07
C LEU A 20 23.80 -2.72 15.07
N CYS A 21 23.09 -2.53 13.94
CA CYS A 21 21.67 -2.83 13.81
C CYS A 21 21.47 -3.93 12.76
N GLY A 22 21.39 -5.18 13.22
CA GLY A 22 21.14 -6.36 12.38
C GLY A 22 19.75 -6.43 11.73
N ASP A 23 18.90 -5.41 11.92
CA ASP A 23 17.54 -5.41 11.43
C ASP A 23 17.47 -4.86 10.00
N ARG A 24 17.33 -5.78 9.04
CA ARG A 24 16.94 -5.43 7.67
C ARG A 24 15.50 -4.92 7.71
N GLN A 25 15.32 -3.62 7.53
CA GLN A 25 13.97 -3.05 7.45
C GLN A 25 13.46 -3.20 6.02
N ARG A 26 12.51 -4.11 5.84
CA ARG A 26 11.77 -4.25 4.58
C ARG A 26 10.66 -3.22 4.56
N THR A 27 10.53 -2.53 3.44
CA THR A 27 9.42 -1.59 3.21
C THR A 27 8.75 -1.90 1.88
N VAL A 28 7.43 -1.79 1.85
CA VAL A 28 6.65 -1.89 0.62
C VAL A 28 6.12 -0.53 0.27
N VAL A 29 6.43 -0.07 -0.94
CA VAL A 29 5.95 1.20 -1.47
C VAL A 29 4.77 0.93 -2.38
N LEU A 30 3.61 1.48 -2.02
CA LEU A 30 2.40 1.47 -2.83
C LEU A 30 2.25 2.81 -3.54
N LYS A 31 1.99 2.78 -4.85
CA LYS A 31 1.71 3.96 -5.66
C LYS A 31 0.30 3.84 -6.22
N GLN A 32 -0.53 4.83 -5.92
CA GLN A 32 -1.93 4.87 -6.35
C GLN A 32 -2.14 6.11 -7.22
N ARG A 33 -2.72 5.94 -8.40
CA ARG A 33 -3.18 7.05 -9.23
C ARG A 33 -4.69 7.19 -9.05
N LEU A 34 -5.11 8.33 -8.52
CA LEU A 34 -6.50 8.66 -8.25
C LEU A 34 -6.97 9.71 -9.25
N VAL A 35 -8.15 9.51 -9.82
CA VAL A 35 -8.81 10.48 -10.69
C VAL A 35 -9.92 11.16 -9.90
N LYS A 36 -9.94 12.48 -9.95
CA LYS A 36 -10.97 13.31 -9.34
C LYS A 36 -12.16 13.50 -10.28
N PRO A 37 -13.33 13.90 -9.76
CA PRO A 37 -14.51 14.16 -10.59
C PRO A 37 -14.31 15.23 -11.68
N ASP A 38 -13.37 16.16 -11.47
CA ASP A 38 -13.01 17.21 -12.42
C ASP A 38 -12.05 16.73 -13.52
N GLY A 39 -11.71 15.44 -13.54
CA GLY A 39 -10.78 14.82 -14.48
C GLY A 39 -9.30 15.02 -14.13
N SER A 40 -8.99 15.78 -13.08
CA SER A 40 -7.62 15.92 -12.61
C SER A 40 -7.12 14.66 -11.91
N GLU A 41 -5.81 14.41 -11.99
CA GLU A 41 -5.19 13.23 -11.38
C GLU A 41 -4.32 13.62 -10.19
N ARG A 42 -4.26 12.75 -9.19
CA ARG A 42 -3.25 12.82 -8.13
C ARG A 42 -2.61 11.47 -7.88
N GLN A 43 -1.32 11.49 -7.56
CA GLN A 43 -0.59 10.30 -7.15
C GLN A 43 -0.44 10.29 -5.63
N VAL A 44 -0.79 9.17 -5.00
CA VAL A 44 -0.57 8.91 -3.58
C VAL A 44 0.48 7.82 -3.45
N VAL A 45 1.51 8.07 -2.65
CA VAL A 45 2.58 7.12 -2.38
C VAL A 45 2.57 6.80 -0.88
N LEU A 46 2.53 5.51 -0.54
CA LEU A 46 2.59 5.00 0.82
C LEU A 46 3.81 4.12 0.96
N GLU A 47 4.63 4.34 1.97
CA GLU A 47 5.69 3.42 2.37
C GLU A 47 5.24 2.70 3.64
N LEU A 48 5.23 1.37 3.60
CA LEU A 48 4.69 0.52 4.65
C LEU A 48 5.78 -0.39 5.18
N ASP A 49 5.88 -0.53 6.49
CA ASP A 49 6.60 -1.64 7.11
C ASP A 49 5.77 -2.94 7.08
N ASP A 50 6.38 -4.03 7.56
CA ASP A 50 5.76 -5.36 7.58
C ASP A 50 4.45 -5.38 8.38
N ALA A 51 4.38 -4.66 9.52
CA ALA A 51 3.19 -4.66 10.38
C ALA A 51 2.04 -3.87 9.75
N GLN A 52 2.35 -2.74 9.14
CA GLN A 52 1.38 -1.91 8.41
C GLN A 52 0.84 -2.63 7.18
N LEU A 53 1.70 -3.29 6.41
CA LEU A 53 1.29 -4.09 5.26
C LEU A 53 0.37 -5.25 5.68
N ALA A 54 0.76 -6.00 6.70
CA ALA A 54 -0.04 -7.12 7.20
C ALA A 54 -1.44 -6.66 7.63
N LYS A 55 -1.54 -5.51 8.30
CA LYS A 55 -2.82 -4.91 8.70
C LYS A 55 -3.68 -4.57 7.49
N ILE A 56 -3.12 -3.90 6.49
CA ILE A 56 -3.83 -3.51 5.27
C ILE A 56 -4.35 -4.74 4.51
N LEU A 57 -3.52 -5.77 4.34
CA LEU A 57 -3.93 -7.00 3.67
C LEU A 57 -5.09 -7.71 4.40
N LYS A 58 -5.04 -7.73 5.74
CA LYS A 58 -6.13 -8.28 6.56
C LYS A 58 -7.43 -7.48 6.38
N ASP A 59 -7.35 -6.17 6.33
CA ASP A 59 -8.50 -5.31 6.10
C ASP A 59 -9.09 -5.50 4.69
N PHE A 60 -8.25 -5.61 3.65
CA PHE A 60 -8.70 -5.94 2.29
C PHE A 60 -9.41 -7.29 2.23
N ALA A 61 -8.84 -8.33 2.85
CA ALA A 61 -9.46 -9.65 2.90
C ALA A 61 -10.86 -9.59 3.54
N ARG A 62 -11.01 -8.85 4.64
CA ARG A 62 -12.29 -8.65 5.32
C ARG A 62 -13.29 -7.89 4.45
N ILE A 63 -12.87 -6.85 3.72
CA ILE A 63 -13.73 -6.10 2.81
C ILE A 63 -14.21 -7.00 1.67
N ASN A 64 -13.29 -7.75 1.04
CA ASN A 64 -13.63 -8.68 -0.04
C ASN A 64 -14.66 -9.73 0.41
N GLN A 65 -14.47 -10.32 1.60
CA GLN A 65 -15.44 -11.25 2.17
C GLN A 65 -16.84 -10.64 2.38
N LYS A 66 -16.92 -9.35 2.75
CA LYS A 66 -18.20 -8.66 2.90
C LYS A 66 -18.88 -8.44 1.54
N LEU A 67 -18.12 -8.02 0.53
CA LEU A 67 -18.64 -7.79 -0.82
C LEU A 67 -19.15 -9.09 -1.44
N GLN A 68 -18.45 -10.21 -1.25
CA GLN A 68 -18.87 -11.52 -1.73
C GLN A 68 -20.16 -12.04 -1.07
N LYS A 69 -20.46 -11.64 0.17
CA LYS A 69 -21.71 -12.02 0.86
C LYS A 69 -22.92 -11.19 0.44
N GLN A 70 -22.67 -10.05 -0.22
CA GLN A 70 -23.70 -9.14 -0.69
C GLN A 70 -24.01 -9.32 -2.18
N SER A 71 -23.23 -10.15 -2.88
CA SER A 71 -23.45 -10.57 -4.27
C SER A 71 -24.22 -11.89 -4.30
#